data_AF-A0A4R3U318-F1
#
_entry.id   AF-A0A4R3U318-F1
#
_cell.length_a   1.000
_cell.length_b   1.000
_cell.length_c   1.000
_cell.angle_alpha   90.00
_cell.angle_beta   90.00
_cell.angle_gamma   90.00
#
_symmetry.space_group_name_H-M   'P 1'
#
loop_
_entity.id
_entity.type
_entity.pdbx_description
1 polymer ?
#
loop_
_entity_poly.entity_id
_entity_poly.type
_entity_poly.pdbx_seq_one_letter_code
_entity_poly.pdbx_strand_id
1 'polypeptide(L)'
;MTTEFVASGTTTVSSSTTTTYIIVAPGTLDVANGGGVSGATAVGTGSSIVVEAGGTANNSTIVGGVQFTYGTANGAVISNGGIQHVYGGTASNVIVSAGGYQDVMNATVTGTTLAGSRQVHAGGVTYSTVIVSGGNDFVAAGGTTYSTIISSGGLQYVGENGTSNGTQINNGGYQYVQGTGNDTTVFGGGVQQVAGTTNNTVVMSGGIQHVVLSGTAITTIVQAGGFQQVNNGTVQGSQVGGSLQVMAAGNSTDTVVLAGGNEYIGTGATASGTIVNAGGLQYIDVGGSATATQVNGGYVFVAGTASGAVVTSGEFDVAGSASNTHLAGGTGYIYAGGVQNDVDFAGTASKLYLEDASGLTGTVANFEVGDIIDFRNLVVSSYAFDGANLTLNTSGGSFSYLFSGVQANTEINVASDGQGGTAISLALLTQFSSTLVPESGQDGITSQGSDDQNTQLVHAQS
;
A
#
# COMPACT_ATOMS: atom_id res chain seq x y z
N MET A 1 -21.66 -48.16 -30.36
CA MET A 1 -21.06 -46.85 -30.69
C MET A 1 -20.77 -46.85 -32.17
N THR A 2 -21.32 -45.88 -32.90
CA THR A 2 -21.05 -45.64 -34.32
C THR A 2 -19.84 -44.71 -34.44
N THR A 3 -19.00 -44.95 -35.45
CA THR A 3 -17.89 -44.05 -35.80
C THR A 3 -18.10 -43.55 -37.22
N GLU A 4 -17.96 -42.25 -37.43
CA GLU A 4 -18.14 -41.60 -38.72
C GLU A 4 -16.89 -40.81 -39.09
N PHE A 5 -16.41 -41.01 -40.33
CA PHE A 5 -15.25 -40.31 -40.87
C PHE A 5 -15.71 -39.17 -41.76
N VAL A 6 -15.36 -37.95 -41.40
CA VAL A 6 -15.65 -36.74 -42.18
C VAL A 6 -14.37 -36.33 -42.89
N ALA A 7 -14.19 -36.82 -44.12
CA ALA A 7 -12.97 -36.63 -44.91
C ALA A 7 -13.12 -35.64 -46.07
N SER A 8 -14.33 -35.13 -46.33
CA SER A 8 -14.59 -34.12 -47.35
C SER A 8 -15.97 -33.48 -47.13
N GLY A 9 -16.12 -32.22 -47.51
CA GLY A 9 -17.41 -31.52 -47.40
C GLY A 9 -17.89 -31.36 -45.96
N THR A 10 -19.18 -31.05 -45.82
CA THR A 10 -19.81 -30.80 -44.52
C THR A 10 -20.72 -31.95 -44.14
N THR A 11 -20.57 -32.46 -42.92
CA THR A 11 -21.53 -33.36 -42.28
C THR A 11 -22.29 -32.58 -41.22
N THR A 12 -23.62 -32.51 -41.32
CA THR A 12 -24.46 -31.74 -40.38
C THR A 12 -25.14 -32.64 -39.36
N VAL A 13 -25.00 -32.32 -38.08
CA VAL A 13 -25.69 -32.94 -36.95
C VAL A 13 -26.75 -31.97 -36.45
N SER A 14 -28.02 -32.29 -36.71
CA SER A 14 -29.19 -31.47 -36.30
C SER A 14 -30.02 -32.10 -35.16
N SER A 15 -29.58 -33.23 -34.62
CA SER A 15 -30.18 -33.87 -33.45
C SER A 15 -29.10 -34.52 -32.58
N SER A 16 -29.45 -34.86 -31.34
CA SER A 16 -28.50 -35.47 -30.40
C SER A 16 -28.04 -36.85 -30.86
N THR A 17 -26.74 -37.11 -30.77
CA THR A 17 -26.08 -38.35 -31.18
C THR A 17 -24.95 -38.74 -30.22
N THR A 18 -24.66 -40.04 -30.18
CA THR A 18 -23.51 -40.64 -29.48
C THR A 18 -22.43 -41.09 -30.46
N THR A 19 -22.57 -40.77 -31.76
CA THR A 19 -21.57 -41.07 -32.79
C THR A 19 -20.23 -40.43 -32.43
N THR A 20 -19.17 -41.21 -32.58
CA THR A 20 -17.79 -40.72 -32.56
C THR A 20 -17.44 -40.19 -33.95
N TYR A 21 -16.95 -38.97 -34.03
CA TYR A 21 -16.54 -38.36 -35.29
C TYR A 21 -15.02 -38.29 -35.40
N ILE A 22 -14.48 -38.67 -36.56
CA ILE A 22 -13.08 -38.46 -36.92
C ILE A 22 -13.07 -37.56 -38.15
N ILE A 23 -12.64 -36.31 -37.95
CA ILE A 23 -12.62 -35.28 -38.98
C ILE A 23 -11.18 -35.13 -39.47
N VAL A 24 -10.98 -35.30 -40.77
CA VAL A 24 -9.68 -35.18 -41.44
C VAL A 24 -9.82 -34.24 -42.62
N ALA A 25 -8.74 -33.55 -42.98
CA ALA A 25 -8.80 -32.52 -44.03
C ALA A 25 -9.33 -33.09 -45.37
N PRO A 26 -10.15 -32.32 -46.10
CA PRO A 26 -10.68 -30.98 -45.78
C PRO A 26 -12.07 -31.01 -45.12
N GLY A 27 -12.40 -32.05 -44.35
CA GLY A 27 -13.74 -32.25 -43.78
C GLY A 27 -14.15 -31.23 -42.73
N THR A 28 -15.47 -31.00 -42.66
CA THR A 28 -16.13 -30.15 -41.66
C THR A 28 -17.30 -30.89 -41.00
N LEU A 29 -17.33 -30.91 -39.67
CA LEU A 29 -18.52 -31.29 -38.91
C LEU A 29 -19.26 -30.02 -38.48
N ASP A 30 -20.53 -29.93 -38.86
CA ASP A 30 -21.41 -28.82 -38.51
C ASP A 30 -22.45 -29.30 -37.49
N VAL A 31 -22.33 -28.86 -36.24
CA VAL A 31 -23.28 -29.15 -35.15
C VAL A 31 -24.29 -28.02 -35.09
N ALA A 32 -25.35 -28.18 -35.87
CA ALA A 32 -26.40 -27.18 -36.04
C ALA A 32 -27.27 -27.04 -34.78
N ASN A 33 -28.20 -26.08 -34.79
CA ASN A 33 -29.18 -25.88 -33.72
C ASN A 33 -29.96 -27.17 -33.40
N GLY A 34 -30.00 -27.57 -32.12
CA GLY A 34 -30.62 -28.82 -31.66
C GLY A 34 -29.74 -30.06 -31.82
N GLY A 35 -28.63 -29.93 -32.55
CA GLY A 35 -27.56 -30.92 -32.66
C GLY A 35 -26.79 -31.07 -31.35
N GLY A 36 -26.53 -32.32 -30.96
CA GLY A 36 -25.76 -32.62 -29.77
C GLY A 36 -24.80 -33.77 -30.03
N VAL A 37 -23.50 -33.53 -30.01
CA VAL A 37 -22.49 -34.59 -30.14
C VAL A 37 -21.96 -34.94 -28.76
N SER A 38 -22.32 -36.13 -28.28
CA SER A 38 -21.85 -36.67 -26.99
C SER A 38 -20.73 -37.71 -27.13
N GLY A 39 -20.59 -38.30 -28.32
CA GLY A 39 -19.45 -39.14 -28.67
C GLY A 39 -18.18 -38.31 -28.84
N ALA A 40 -17.02 -38.95 -28.75
CA ALA A 40 -15.74 -38.26 -28.93
C ALA A 40 -15.63 -37.70 -30.36
N THR A 41 -15.05 -36.51 -30.51
CA THR A 41 -14.80 -35.91 -31.82
C THR A 41 -13.32 -35.61 -31.97
N ALA A 42 -12.63 -36.27 -32.89
CA ALA A 42 -11.23 -36.00 -33.21
C ALA A 42 -11.14 -35.05 -34.41
N VAL A 43 -10.48 -33.91 -34.27
CA VAL A 43 -10.33 -32.89 -35.31
C VAL A 43 -8.87 -32.78 -35.71
N GLY A 44 -8.52 -33.31 -36.88
CA GLY A 44 -7.16 -33.34 -37.40
C GLY A 44 -6.75 -32.07 -38.15
N THR A 45 -5.46 -31.98 -38.50
CA THR A 45 -4.89 -30.87 -39.27
C THR A 45 -5.68 -30.56 -40.53
N GLY A 46 -6.01 -29.27 -40.72
CA GLY A 46 -6.74 -28.78 -41.89
C GLY A 46 -8.23 -29.15 -41.96
N SER A 47 -8.78 -29.72 -40.87
CA SER A 47 -10.20 -30.00 -40.72
C SER A 47 -10.85 -29.08 -39.68
N SER A 48 -12.18 -29.04 -39.66
CA SER A 48 -12.89 -28.17 -38.72
C SER A 48 -14.16 -28.78 -38.13
N ILE A 49 -14.54 -28.25 -36.97
CA ILE A 49 -15.89 -28.38 -36.41
C ILE A 49 -16.48 -26.98 -36.22
N VAL A 50 -17.73 -26.81 -36.61
CA VAL A 50 -18.53 -25.62 -36.34
C VAL A 50 -19.65 -26.03 -35.39
N VAL A 51 -19.69 -25.45 -34.20
CA VAL A 51 -20.78 -25.62 -33.24
C VAL A 51 -21.63 -24.37 -33.32
N GLU A 52 -22.74 -24.44 -34.06
CA GLU A 52 -23.63 -23.30 -34.26
C GLU A 52 -24.36 -22.92 -32.97
N ALA A 53 -25.00 -21.75 -32.97
CA ALA A 53 -25.89 -21.35 -31.89
C ALA A 53 -26.99 -22.41 -31.65
N GLY A 54 -27.12 -22.87 -30.41
CA GLY A 54 -28.04 -23.96 -30.05
C GLY A 54 -27.48 -25.39 -30.27
N GLY A 55 -26.31 -25.52 -30.91
CA GLY A 55 -25.57 -26.78 -31.01
C GLY A 55 -24.72 -27.05 -29.76
N THR A 56 -24.44 -28.33 -29.49
CA THR A 56 -23.56 -28.76 -28.38
C THR A 56 -22.54 -29.79 -28.84
N ALA A 57 -21.25 -29.55 -28.60
CA ALA A 57 -20.19 -30.53 -28.78
C ALA A 57 -19.52 -30.88 -27.44
N ASN A 58 -19.42 -32.17 -27.14
CA ASN A 58 -18.76 -32.66 -25.94
C ASN A 58 -17.51 -33.46 -26.30
N ASN A 59 -16.46 -33.31 -25.50
CA ASN A 59 -15.24 -34.13 -25.56
C ASN A 59 -14.53 -34.08 -26.92
N SER A 60 -14.54 -32.92 -27.58
CA SER A 60 -13.74 -32.69 -28.78
C SER A 60 -12.24 -32.73 -28.46
N THR A 61 -11.46 -33.49 -29.23
CA THR A 61 -10.00 -33.48 -29.20
C THR A 61 -9.49 -32.84 -30.49
N ILE A 62 -8.84 -31.68 -30.37
CA ILE A 62 -8.44 -30.83 -31.49
C ILE A 62 -6.91 -30.87 -31.62
N VAL A 63 -6.42 -31.46 -32.71
CA VAL A 63 -4.98 -31.65 -32.99
C VAL A 63 -4.69 -31.15 -34.40
N GLY A 64 -4.15 -29.94 -34.53
CA GLY A 64 -3.92 -29.27 -35.81
C GLY A 64 -5.18 -28.72 -36.50
N GLY A 65 -6.36 -29.13 -36.06
CA GLY A 65 -7.65 -28.68 -36.58
C GLY A 65 -8.21 -27.46 -35.86
N VAL A 66 -9.41 -27.03 -36.25
CA VAL A 66 -10.07 -25.84 -35.68
C VAL A 66 -11.48 -26.16 -35.20
N GLN A 67 -11.83 -25.70 -34.00
CA GLN A 67 -13.20 -25.67 -33.51
C GLN A 67 -13.71 -24.24 -33.41
N PHE A 68 -14.77 -23.91 -34.15
CA PHE A 68 -15.55 -22.69 -33.98
C PHE A 68 -16.74 -22.98 -33.07
N THR A 69 -16.85 -22.27 -31.95
CA THR A 69 -17.91 -22.46 -30.94
C THR A 69 -18.76 -21.20 -30.83
N TYR A 70 -19.91 -21.23 -31.49
CA TYR A 70 -21.01 -20.25 -31.35
C TYR A 70 -22.12 -20.75 -30.42
N GLY A 71 -22.22 -22.07 -30.23
CA GLY A 71 -23.08 -22.74 -29.27
C GLY A 71 -22.35 -23.11 -27.97
N THR A 72 -22.41 -24.39 -27.60
CA THR A 72 -21.82 -24.91 -26.34
C THR A 72 -20.74 -25.96 -26.61
N ALA A 73 -19.57 -25.81 -25.99
CA ALA A 73 -18.50 -26.80 -26.00
C ALA A 73 -18.13 -27.26 -24.58
N ASN A 74 -18.14 -28.57 -24.31
CA ASN A 74 -17.77 -29.08 -22.99
C ASN A 74 -16.60 -30.07 -23.09
N GLY A 75 -15.59 -29.94 -22.23
CA GLY A 75 -14.51 -30.91 -22.13
C GLY A 75 -13.61 -30.96 -23.36
N ALA A 76 -13.49 -29.86 -24.10
CA ALA A 76 -12.60 -29.83 -25.28
C ALA A 76 -11.13 -29.93 -24.85
N VAL A 77 -10.35 -30.73 -25.57
CA VAL A 77 -8.90 -30.86 -25.40
C VAL A 77 -8.22 -30.30 -26.64
N ILE A 78 -7.50 -29.19 -26.49
CA ILE A 78 -6.81 -28.49 -27.57
C ILE A 78 -5.32 -28.77 -27.42
N SER A 79 -4.72 -29.44 -28.40
CA SER A 79 -3.32 -29.88 -28.37
C SER A 79 -2.55 -29.31 -29.56
N ASN A 80 -1.32 -29.77 -29.79
CA ASN A 80 -0.38 -29.24 -30.80
C ASN A 80 -1.04 -28.81 -32.13
N GLY A 81 -1.00 -27.50 -32.40
CA GLY A 81 -1.55 -26.86 -33.61
C GLY A 81 -3.08 -26.75 -33.63
N GLY A 82 -3.77 -27.31 -32.65
CA GLY A 82 -5.20 -27.22 -32.48
C GLY A 82 -5.63 -25.84 -32.00
N ILE A 83 -6.77 -25.38 -32.52
CA ILE A 83 -7.33 -24.06 -32.19
C ILE A 83 -8.79 -24.21 -31.79
N GLN A 84 -9.19 -23.54 -30.71
CA GLN A 84 -10.60 -23.29 -30.41
C GLN A 84 -10.88 -21.79 -30.42
N HIS A 85 -11.84 -21.40 -31.23
CA HIS A 85 -12.45 -20.08 -31.21
C HIS A 85 -13.81 -20.18 -30.50
N VAL A 86 -13.97 -19.49 -29.37
CA VAL A 86 -15.23 -19.40 -28.64
C VAL A 86 -15.79 -18.00 -28.83
N TYR A 87 -16.77 -17.87 -29.73
CA TYR A 87 -17.29 -16.60 -30.22
C TYR A 87 -18.80 -16.52 -30.02
N GLY A 88 -19.29 -15.64 -29.14
CA GLY A 88 -20.72 -15.57 -28.82
C GLY A 88 -21.29 -16.75 -28.00
N GLY A 89 -20.57 -17.88 -27.98
CA GLY A 89 -20.97 -19.12 -27.31
C GLY A 89 -20.40 -19.29 -25.90
N THR A 90 -20.42 -20.54 -25.44
CA THR A 90 -19.86 -20.96 -24.15
C THR A 90 -18.92 -22.14 -24.29
N ALA A 91 -17.89 -22.19 -23.44
CA ALA A 91 -17.08 -23.38 -23.26
C ALA A 91 -16.84 -23.71 -21.79
N SER A 92 -16.79 -24.99 -21.44
CA SER A 92 -16.52 -25.44 -20.07
C SER A 92 -15.50 -26.57 -20.01
N ASN A 93 -14.71 -26.60 -18.93
CA ASN A 93 -13.76 -27.66 -18.62
C ASN A 93 -12.76 -27.93 -19.76
N VAL A 94 -12.30 -26.86 -20.42
CA VAL A 94 -11.38 -26.96 -21.55
C VAL A 94 -9.96 -27.25 -21.07
N ILE A 95 -9.26 -28.15 -21.73
CA ILE A 95 -7.82 -28.37 -21.52
C ILE A 95 -7.08 -27.82 -22.72
N VAL A 96 -6.33 -26.75 -22.53
CA VAL A 96 -5.41 -26.21 -23.55
C VAL A 96 -4.01 -26.73 -23.23
N SER A 97 -3.59 -27.79 -23.92
CA SER A 97 -2.26 -28.38 -23.76
C SER A 97 -1.19 -27.55 -24.46
N ALA A 98 0.09 -27.84 -24.20
CA ALA A 98 1.21 -27.19 -24.88
C ALA A 98 1.05 -27.26 -26.41
N GLY A 99 1.23 -26.12 -27.07
CA GLY A 99 1.03 -25.96 -28.51
C GLY A 99 -0.44 -25.83 -28.97
N GLY A 100 -1.41 -25.92 -28.05
CA GLY A 100 -2.81 -25.59 -28.30
C GLY A 100 -3.11 -24.10 -28.07
N TYR A 101 -4.16 -23.60 -28.72
CA TYR A 101 -4.58 -22.20 -28.63
C TYR A 101 -6.10 -22.05 -28.41
N GLN A 102 -6.50 -21.21 -27.47
CA GLN A 102 -7.91 -20.83 -27.24
C GLN A 102 -8.09 -19.31 -27.41
N ASP A 103 -9.09 -18.93 -28.19
CA ASP A 103 -9.50 -17.54 -28.41
C ASP A 103 -10.94 -17.35 -27.90
N VAL A 104 -11.16 -16.30 -27.10
CA VAL A 104 -12.45 -16.01 -26.44
C VAL A 104 -12.88 -14.58 -26.76
N MET A 105 -14.00 -14.42 -27.47
CA MET A 105 -14.53 -13.11 -27.86
C MET A 105 -16.05 -13.08 -27.73
N ASN A 106 -16.60 -12.06 -27.05
CA ASN A 106 -18.04 -11.95 -26.76
C ASN A 106 -18.64 -13.26 -26.21
N ALA A 107 -17.88 -13.99 -25.41
CA ALA A 107 -18.17 -15.36 -25.02
C ALA A 107 -17.78 -15.62 -23.57
N THR A 108 -18.31 -16.70 -22.99
CA THR A 108 -17.98 -17.12 -21.62
C THR A 108 -17.28 -18.47 -21.61
N VAL A 109 -16.11 -18.55 -20.96
CA VAL A 109 -15.38 -19.80 -20.75
C VAL A 109 -15.18 -20.08 -19.27
N THR A 110 -15.35 -21.33 -18.84
CA THR A 110 -15.28 -21.72 -17.42
C THR A 110 -14.39 -22.93 -17.21
N GLY A 111 -13.56 -22.90 -16.16
CA GLY A 111 -12.79 -24.06 -15.70
C GLY A 111 -11.71 -24.54 -16.68
N THR A 112 -11.08 -23.62 -17.42
CA THR A 112 -9.98 -23.99 -18.32
C THR A 112 -8.73 -24.39 -17.53
N THR A 113 -8.08 -25.49 -17.92
CA THR A 113 -6.68 -25.77 -17.54
C THR A 113 -5.76 -25.38 -18.70
N LEU A 114 -4.85 -24.45 -18.46
CA LEU A 114 -4.04 -23.80 -19.50
C LEU A 114 -2.55 -24.11 -19.34
N ALA A 115 -2.03 -24.98 -20.20
CA ALA A 115 -0.61 -25.23 -20.41
C ALA A 115 -0.11 -24.73 -21.79
N GLY A 116 -1.03 -24.39 -22.70
CA GLY A 116 -0.76 -23.70 -23.96
C GLY A 116 -1.07 -22.20 -23.88
N SER A 117 -1.61 -21.63 -24.96
CA SER A 117 -1.88 -20.19 -25.05
C SER A 117 -3.36 -19.89 -25.10
N ARG A 118 -3.76 -18.78 -24.46
CA ARG A 118 -5.11 -18.24 -24.55
C ARG A 118 -5.08 -16.74 -24.79
N GLN A 119 -6.02 -16.25 -25.60
CA GLN A 119 -6.31 -14.85 -25.75
C GLN A 119 -7.77 -14.55 -25.37
N VAL A 120 -7.98 -13.58 -24.48
CA VAL A 120 -9.31 -13.09 -24.08
C VAL A 120 -9.51 -11.70 -24.67
N HIS A 121 -10.37 -11.59 -25.67
CA HIS A 121 -10.67 -10.37 -26.39
C HIS A 121 -11.81 -9.57 -25.76
N ALA A 122 -12.16 -8.44 -26.38
CA ALA A 122 -13.33 -7.64 -26.04
C ALA A 122 -14.60 -8.50 -25.88
N GLY A 123 -15.28 -8.31 -24.75
CA GLY A 123 -16.49 -9.06 -24.40
C GLY A 123 -16.25 -10.54 -24.04
N GLY A 124 -15.00 -11.02 -24.16
CA GLY A 124 -14.60 -12.33 -23.67
C GLY A 124 -14.49 -12.33 -22.15
N VAL A 125 -15.11 -13.32 -21.51
CA VAL A 125 -15.09 -13.49 -20.06
C VAL A 125 -14.64 -14.92 -19.72
N THR A 126 -13.69 -15.05 -18.81
CA THR A 126 -13.28 -16.37 -18.30
C THR A 126 -13.41 -16.47 -16.79
N TYR A 127 -13.77 -17.65 -16.30
CA TYR A 127 -13.89 -17.95 -14.87
C TYR A 127 -13.06 -19.17 -14.48
N SER A 128 -12.40 -19.07 -13.33
CA SER A 128 -11.71 -20.20 -12.68
C SER A 128 -10.67 -20.88 -13.58
N THR A 129 -9.93 -20.10 -14.37
CA THR A 129 -8.85 -20.66 -15.17
C THR A 129 -7.67 -21.02 -14.28
N VAL A 130 -7.12 -22.22 -14.44
CA VAL A 130 -5.86 -22.64 -13.83
C VAL A 130 -4.76 -22.58 -14.89
N ILE A 131 -3.82 -21.65 -14.74
CA ILE A 131 -2.64 -21.52 -15.60
C ILE A 131 -1.51 -22.32 -14.95
N VAL A 132 -1.03 -23.34 -15.66
CA VAL A 132 0.04 -24.22 -15.21
C VAL A 132 1.32 -23.96 -16.00
N SER A 133 2.38 -24.73 -15.74
CA SER A 133 3.68 -24.59 -16.40
C SER A 133 3.56 -24.55 -17.93
N GLY A 134 4.11 -23.50 -18.54
CA GLY A 134 4.05 -23.26 -19.98
C GLY A 134 2.78 -22.55 -20.46
N GLY A 135 1.78 -22.40 -19.58
CA GLY A 135 0.54 -21.71 -19.85
C GLY A 135 0.71 -20.20 -19.94
N ASN A 136 0.12 -19.59 -20.98
CA ASN A 136 0.15 -18.15 -21.21
C ASN A 136 -1.27 -17.63 -21.45
N ASP A 137 -1.78 -16.81 -20.54
CA ASP A 137 -3.07 -16.13 -20.69
C ASP A 137 -2.88 -14.66 -21.00
N PHE A 138 -3.31 -14.22 -22.19
CA PHE A 138 -3.31 -12.82 -22.57
C PHE A 138 -4.73 -12.24 -22.50
N VAL A 139 -4.93 -11.32 -21.56
CA VAL A 139 -6.18 -10.57 -21.40
C VAL A 139 -6.05 -9.26 -22.17
N ALA A 140 -6.64 -9.21 -23.36
CA ALA A 140 -6.59 -8.04 -24.23
C ALA A 140 -7.55 -6.93 -23.77
N ALA A 141 -7.51 -5.79 -24.46
CA ALA A 141 -8.44 -4.69 -24.23
C ALA A 141 -9.90 -5.14 -24.28
N GLY A 142 -10.66 -4.83 -23.22
CA GLY A 142 -12.07 -5.23 -23.06
C GLY A 142 -12.30 -6.69 -22.69
N GLY A 143 -11.23 -7.50 -22.54
CA GLY A 143 -11.29 -8.85 -22.01
C GLY A 143 -11.30 -8.86 -20.49
N THR A 144 -12.00 -9.83 -19.90
CA THR A 144 -12.11 -9.96 -18.43
C THR A 144 -11.86 -11.38 -17.95
N THR A 145 -11.12 -11.53 -16.86
CA THR A 145 -10.95 -12.82 -16.17
C THR A 145 -11.34 -12.73 -14.70
N TYR A 146 -11.85 -13.83 -14.16
CA TYR A 146 -12.28 -13.97 -12.77
C TYR A 146 -11.68 -15.22 -12.13
N SER A 147 -11.13 -15.06 -10.93
CA SER A 147 -10.64 -16.16 -10.10
C SER A 147 -9.59 -17.02 -10.80
N THR A 148 -8.71 -16.40 -11.59
CA THR A 148 -7.58 -17.09 -12.22
C THR A 148 -6.60 -17.57 -11.16
N ILE A 149 -6.15 -18.82 -11.26
CA ILE A 149 -5.09 -19.38 -10.43
C ILE A 149 -3.85 -19.53 -11.30
N ILE A 150 -2.77 -18.84 -10.95
CA ILE A 150 -1.48 -18.92 -11.64
C ILE A 150 -0.55 -19.81 -10.82
N SER A 151 -0.28 -21.01 -11.33
CA SER A 151 0.61 -21.98 -10.69
C SER A 151 2.05 -21.81 -11.18
N SER A 152 2.97 -22.59 -10.62
CA SER A 152 4.40 -22.58 -10.98
C SER A 152 4.62 -22.66 -12.49
N GLY A 153 5.32 -21.66 -13.05
CA GLY A 153 5.64 -21.55 -14.46
C GLY A 153 4.48 -21.10 -15.36
N GLY A 154 3.34 -20.73 -14.79
CA GLY A 154 2.22 -20.11 -15.50
C GLY A 154 2.36 -18.59 -15.56
N LEU A 155 1.86 -18.00 -16.65
CA LEU A 155 1.88 -16.56 -16.90
C LEU A 155 0.47 -16.05 -17.20
N GLN A 156 0.05 -14.99 -16.50
CA GLN A 156 -1.03 -14.12 -16.96
C GLN A 156 -0.49 -12.74 -17.32
N TYR A 157 -0.81 -12.26 -18.51
CA TYR A 157 -0.56 -10.90 -18.97
C TYR A 157 -1.89 -10.17 -19.12
N VAL A 158 -2.11 -9.13 -18.31
CA VAL A 158 -3.27 -8.25 -18.40
C VAL A 158 -2.86 -7.02 -19.20
N GLY A 159 -3.22 -7.00 -20.49
CA GLY A 159 -2.89 -5.90 -21.39
C GLY A 159 -3.65 -4.62 -21.04
N GLU A 160 -3.26 -3.51 -21.68
CA GLU A 160 -3.94 -2.23 -21.53
C GLU A 160 -5.45 -2.37 -21.76
N ASN A 161 -6.25 -1.79 -20.85
CA ASN A 161 -7.72 -1.91 -20.84
C ASN A 161 -8.27 -3.35 -20.70
N GLY A 162 -7.43 -4.34 -20.40
CA GLY A 162 -7.85 -5.66 -19.93
C GLY A 162 -8.09 -5.65 -18.42
N THR A 163 -8.96 -6.54 -17.93
CA THR A 163 -9.28 -6.63 -16.49
C THR A 163 -9.10 -8.04 -15.95
N SER A 164 -8.47 -8.17 -14.80
CA SER A 164 -8.38 -9.42 -14.03
C SER A 164 -8.87 -9.21 -12.61
N ASN A 165 -9.79 -10.06 -12.13
CA ASN A 165 -10.42 -9.94 -10.81
C ASN A 165 -10.19 -11.20 -9.99
N GLY A 166 -9.72 -11.05 -8.74
CA GLY A 166 -9.57 -12.16 -7.81
C GLY A 166 -8.49 -13.17 -8.20
N THR A 167 -7.42 -12.72 -8.85
CA THR A 167 -6.32 -13.63 -9.25
C THR A 167 -5.58 -14.14 -8.01
N GLN A 168 -5.21 -15.42 -8.02
CA GLN A 168 -4.33 -16.05 -7.05
C GLN A 168 -3.01 -16.39 -7.72
N ILE A 169 -1.91 -15.84 -7.23
CA ILE A 169 -0.57 -16.08 -7.76
C ILE A 169 0.18 -16.97 -6.77
N ASN A 170 0.34 -18.25 -7.11
CA ASN A 170 1.02 -19.24 -6.29
C ASN A 170 2.54 -19.20 -6.51
N ASN A 171 3.26 -20.00 -5.72
CA ASN A 171 4.72 -20.14 -5.84
C ASN A 171 5.16 -20.42 -7.29
N GLY A 172 6.04 -19.57 -7.82
CA GLY A 172 6.55 -19.64 -9.20
C GLY A 172 5.55 -19.19 -10.27
N GLY A 173 4.36 -18.74 -9.90
CA GLY A 173 3.39 -18.10 -10.79
C GLY A 173 3.71 -16.62 -10.96
N TYR A 174 3.36 -16.08 -12.12
CA TYR A 174 3.66 -14.69 -12.45
C TYR A 174 2.48 -13.99 -13.14
N GLN A 175 2.16 -12.79 -12.67
CA GLN A 175 1.19 -11.90 -13.31
C GLN A 175 1.87 -10.59 -13.72
N TYR A 176 1.67 -10.16 -14.97
CA TYR A 176 2.03 -8.83 -15.45
C TYR A 176 0.79 -8.01 -15.75
N VAL A 177 0.64 -6.86 -15.12
CA VAL A 177 -0.55 -6.01 -15.21
C VAL A 177 -0.18 -4.68 -15.86
N GLN A 178 -0.64 -4.44 -17.09
CA GLN A 178 -0.68 -3.12 -17.75
C GLN A 178 -2.10 -2.53 -17.83
N GLY A 179 -3.12 -3.38 -17.75
CA GLY A 179 -4.51 -2.96 -17.56
C GLY A 179 -4.84 -2.81 -16.08
N THR A 180 -5.92 -3.47 -15.65
CA THR A 180 -6.43 -3.42 -14.27
C THR A 180 -6.40 -4.80 -13.62
N GLY A 181 -5.82 -4.90 -12.42
CA GLY A 181 -5.91 -6.06 -11.55
C GLY A 181 -6.63 -5.74 -10.24
N ASN A 182 -7.71 -6.44 -9.92
CA ASN A 182 -8.46 -6.24 -8.67
C ASN A 182 -8.37 -7.45 -7.77
N ASP A 183 -8.28 -7.21 -6.46
CA ASP A 183 -8.39 -8.23 -5.40
C ASP A 183 -7.42 -9.41 -5.61
N THR A 184 -6.21 -9.12 -6.10
CA THR A 184 -5.20 -10.15 -6.34
C THR A 184 -4.58 -10.59 -5.02
N THR A 185 -4.44 -11.90 -4.81
CA THR A 185 -3.67 -12.47 -3.70
C THR A 185 -2.35 -13.03 -4.23
N VAL A 186 -1.23 -12.54 -3.70
CA VAL A 186 0.12 -12.99 -4.04
C VAL A 186 0.65 -13.85 -2.91
N PHE A 187 0.74 -15.16 -3.13
CA PHE A 187 1.25 -16.13 -2.15
C PHE A 187 2.79 -16.20 -2.17
N GLY A 188 3.36 -16.91 -1.19
CA GLY A 188 4.80 -17.14 -1.08
C GLY A 188 5.42 -17.65 -2.39
N GLY A 189 6.40 -16.90 -2.92
CA GLY A 189 7.08 -17.17 -4.18
C GLY A 189 6.30 -16.80 -5.45
N GLY A 190 5.07 -16.30 -5.33
CA GLY A 190 4.32 -15.67 -6.42
C GLY A 190 4.76 -14.23 -6.64
N VAL A 191 4.64 -13.76 -7.88
CA VAL A 191 5.04 -12.40 -8.27
C VAL A 191 3.94 -11.70 -9.06
N GLN A 192 3.57 -10.50 -8.60
CA GLN A 192 2.76 -9.55 -9.39
C GLN A 192 3.66 -8.38 -9.82
N GLN A 193 3.74 -8.12 -11.12
CA GLN A 193 4.39 -6.93 -11.66
C GLN A 193 3.35 -5.98 -12.25
N VAL A 194 3.34 -4.74 -11.75
CA VAL A 194 2.31 -3.73 -11.99
C VAL A 194 2.90 -2.56 -12.77
N ALA A 195 2.52 -2.44 -14.03
CA ALA A 195 2.77 -1.30 -14.91
C ALA A 195 1.48 -0.51 -15.23
N GLY A 196 0.31 -1.09 -14.96
CA GLY A 196 -1.00 -0.44 -15.02
C GLY A 196 -1.52 -0.11 -13.62
N THR A 197 -2.76 -0.48 -13.32
CA THR A 197 -3.39 -0.22 -12.02
C THR A 197 -3.75 -1.52 -11.31
N THR A 198 -3.49 -1.58 -10.00
CA THR A 198 -4.04 -2.63 -9.13
C THR A 198 -4.78 -2.07 -7.93
N ASN A 199 -5.86 -2.74 -7.52
CA ASN A 199 -6.66 -2.38 -6.36
C ASN A 199 -6.76 -3.55 -5.39
N ASN A 200 -6.59 -3.28 -4.10
CA ASN A 200 -6.77 -4.26 -3.01
C ASN A 200 -5.89 -5.53 -3.17
N THR A 201 -4.67 -5.39 -3.68
CA THR A 201 -3.74 -6.53 -3.69
C THR A 201 -3.40 -6.92 -2.26
N VAL A 202 -3.42 -8.22 -1.97
CA VAL A 202 -2.90 -8.79 -0.71
C VAL A 202 -1.59 -9.51 -1.00
N VAL A 203 -0.50 -9.03 -0.41
CA VAL A 203 0.83 -9.65 -0.50
C VAL A 203 1.07 -10.46 0.77
N MET A 204 1.01 -11.78 0.63
CA MET A 204 1.21 -12.72 1.73
C MET A 204 2.70 -12.90 2.05
N SER A 205 3.01 -13.61 3.13
CA SER A 205 4.39 -13.97 3.48
C SER A 205 5.13 -14.65 2.31
N GLY A 206 6.27 -14.08 1.92
CA GLY A 206 7.09 -14.50 0.77
C GLY A 206 6.55 -14.11 -0.60
N GLY A 207 5.37 -13.48 -0.67
CA GLY A 207 4.81 -12.94 -1.91
C GLY A 207 5.45 -11.60 -2.27
N ILE A 208 5.48 -11.28 -3.57
CA ILE A 208 6.16 -10.10 -4.07
C ILE A 208 5.24 -9.31 -5.02
N GLN A 209 5.07 -8.02 -4.75
CA GLN A 209 4.50 -7.07 -5.69
C GLN A 209 5.55 -6.04 -6.11
N HIS A 210 5.78 -5.91 -7.42
CA HIS A 210 6.62 -4.87 -8.02
C HIS A 210 5.73 -3.85 -8.72
N VAL A 211 5.82 -2.58 -8.31
CA VAL A 211 5.14 -1.46 -8.97
C VAL A 211 6.17 -0.66 -9.77
N VAL A 212 6.02 -0.64 -11.09
CA VAL A 212 7.04 -0.19 -12.05
C VAL A 212 6.42 0.62 -13.18
N LEU A 213 7.25 1.29 -13.99
CA LEU A 213 6.84 1.92 -15.26
C LEU A 213 5.62 2.87 -15.12
N SER A 214 5.59 3.67 -14.06
CA SER A 214 4.46 4.55 -13.69
C SER A 214 3.17 3.83 -13.29
N GLY A 215 3.23 2.52 -13.05
CA GLY A 215 2.13 1.74 -12.49
C GLY A 215 1.70 2.24 -11.12
N THR A 216 0.43 1.99 -10.78
CA THR A 216 -0.18 2.41 -9.51
C THR A 216 -0.78 1.22 -8.78
N ALA A 217 -0.43 1.04 -7.51
CA ALA A 217 -1.11 0.08 -6.63
C ALA A 217 -1.85 0.83 -5.52
N ILE A 218 -3.15 0.56 -5.41
CA ILE A 218 -4.06 1.22 -4.47
C ILE A 218 -4.44 0.20 -3.40
N THR A 219 -4.41 0.65 -2.14
CA THR A 219 -4.88 -0.11 -0.95
C THR A 219 -4.26 -1.51 -0.84
N THR A 220 -2.95 -1.62 -1.15
CA THR A 220 -2.26 -2.90 -1.00
C THR A 220 -2.09 -3.26 0.47
N ILE A 221 -2.41 -4.49 0.85
CA ILE A 221 -2.13 -5.04 2.18
C ILE A 221 -0.86 -5.87 2.08
N VAL A 222 0.22 -5.40 2.69
CA VAL A 222 1.49 -6.11 2.76
C VAL A 222 1.56 -6.80 4.12
N GLN A 223 1.29 -8.11 4.16
CA GLN A 223 1.33 -8.88 5.40
C GLN A 223 2.77 -9.10 5.90
N ALA A 224 2.91 -9.54 7.15
CA ALA A 224 4.20 -9.91 7.72
C ALA A 224 4.96 -10.91 6.81
N GLY A 225 6.18 -10.53 6.42
CA GLY A 225 7.03 -11.28 5.49
C GLY A 225 6.66 -11.14 4.00
N GLY A 226 5.62 -10.37 3.66
CA GLY A 226 5.34 -9.95 2.28
C GLY A 226 6.20 -8.74 1.88
N PHE A 227 6.38 -8.56 0.56
CA PHE A 227 7.25 -7.51 0.02
C PHE A 227 6.58 -6.73 -1.12
N GLN A 228 6.47 -5.41 -0.95
CA GLN A 228 6.05 -4.47 -1.99
C GLN A 228 7.26 -3.59 -2.36
N GLN A 229 7.66 -3.62 -3.63
CA GLN A 229 8.73 -2.77 -4.17
C GLN A 229 8.17 -1.78 -5.18
N VAL A 230 8.56 -0.52 -5.06
CA VAL A 230 8.15 0.57 -5.94
C VAL A 230 9.38 1.15 -6.61
N ASN A 231 9.45 1.06 -7.94
CA ASN A 231 10.56 1.62 -8.71
C ASN A 231 9.98 2.40 -9.90
N ASN A 232 10.00 3.73 -9.81
CA ASN A 232 9.33 4.64 -10.74
C ASN A 232 7.82 4.36 -10.88
N GLY A 233 7.16 3.95 -9.79
CA GLY A 233 5.71 3.75 -9.71
C GLY A 233 5.11 4.50 -8.52
N THR A 234 3.83 4.28 -8.26
CA THR A 234 3.11 4.91 -7.14
C THR A 234 2.34 3.88 -6.32
N VAL A 235 2.41 3.98 -4.99
CA VAL A 235 1.52 3.25 -4.09
C VAL A 235 0.70 4.23 -3.27
N GLN A 236 -0.58 3.92 -3.06
CA GLN A 236 -1.52 4.79 -2.34
C GLN A 236 -2.27 3.99 -1.29
N GLY A 237 -2.20 4.40 -0.02
CA GLY A 237 -2.94 3.79 1.07
C GLY A 237 -2.47 2.38 1.45
N SER A 238 -1.21 2.02 1.17
CA SER A 238 -0.67 0.70 1.53
C SER A 238 -0.71 0.48 3.04
N GLN A 239 -1.19 -0.70 3.46
CA GLN A 239 -1.19 -1.16 4.85
C GLN A 239 -0.03 -2.13 5.05
N VAL A 240 1.01 -1.71 5.75
CA VAL A 240 2.32 -2.39 5.75
C VAL A 240 2.59 -3.04 7.10
N GLY A 241 2.35 -4.35 7.20
CA GLY A 241 2.85 -5.22 8.27
C GLY A 241 4.08 -6.05 7.88
N GLY A 242 4.43 -6.06 6.59
CA GLY A 242 5.69 -6.57 6.04
C GLY A 242 6.60 -5.43 5.59
N SER A 243 7.14 -5.52 4.38
CA SER A 243 8.09 -4.52 3.87
C SER A 243 7.57 -3.79 2.65
N LEU A 244 7.62 -2.45 2.69
CA LEU A 244 7.48 -1.56 1.56
C LEU A 244 8.83 -0.88 1.27
N GLN A 245 9.35 -1.05 0.06
CA GLN A 245 10.56 -0.39 -0.41
C GLN A 245 10.24 0.54 -1.58
N VAL A 246 10.49 1.83 -1.42
CA VAL A 246 10.29 2.86 -2.45
C VAL A 246 11.66 3.35 -2.92
N MET A 247 11.91 3.31 -4.23
CA MET A 247 13.23 3.54 -4.83
C MET A 247 13.12 4.39 -6.10
N ALA A 248 14.24 5.02 -6.50
CA ALA A 248 14.31 5.86 -7.69
C ALA A 248 13.18 6.91 -7.67
N ALA A 249 12.53 7.22 -8.79
CA ALA A 249 11.41 8.18 -8.80
C ALA A 249 10.07 7.59 -8.30
N GLY A 250 10.12 6.58 -7.43
CA GLY A 250 8.95 5.96 -6.82
C GLY A 250 8.30 6.86 -5.77
N ASN A 251 6.99 6.71 -5.58
CA ASN A 251 6.19 7.51 -4.66
C ASN A 251 5.30 6.61 -3.78
N SER A 252 5.27 6.87 -2.48
CA SER A 252 4.24 6.33 -1.57
C SER A 252 3.39 7.46 -0.99
N THR A 253 2.08 7.29 -0.96
CA THR A 253 1.16 8.23 -0.32
C THR A 253 0.23 7.52 0.64
N ASP A 254 -0.02 8.15 1.80
CA ASP A 254 -0.96 7.66 2.82
C ASP A 254 -0.64 6.22 3.28
N THR A 255 0.64 5.83 3.25
CA THR A 255 1.09 4.55 3.79
C THR A 255 0.78 4.47 5.27
N VAL A 256 0.24 3.36 5.74
CA VAL A 256 0.10 3.05 7.16
C VAL A 256 1.07 1.92 7.51
N VAL A 257 2.10 2.26 8.27
CA VAL A 257 3.08 1.28 8.78
C VAL A 257 2.57 0.71 10.10
N LEU A 258 2.31 -0.59 10.11
CA LEU A 258 1.79 -1.34 11.24
C LEU A 258 2.93 -1.92 12.09
N ALA A 259 2.59 -2.49 13.24
CA ALA A 259 3.56 -3.16 14.11
C ALA A 259 4.34 -4.25 13.35
N GLY A 260 5.68 -4.18 13.40
CA GLY A 260 6.59 -5.08 12.68
C GLY A 260 6.77 -4.76 11.20
N GLY A 261 6.01 -3.79 10.67
CA GLY A 261 6.16 -3.31 9.30
C GLY A 261 7.28 -2.29 9.13
N ASN A 262 7.82 -2.20 7.92
CA ASN A 262 8.83 -1.23 7.55
C ASN A 262 8.54 -0.58 6.20
N GLU A 263 8.53 0.75 6.17
CA GLU A 263 8.59 1.55 4.95
C GLU A 263 10.03 2.10 4.80
N TYR A 264 10.70 1.74 3.72
CA TYR A 264 12.01 2.28 3.35
C TYR A 264 11.88 3.21 2.15
N ILE A 265 12.36 4.44 2.28
CA ILE A 265 12.37 5.47 1.23
C ILE A 265 13.81 5.69 0.80
N GLY A 266 14.17 5.16 -0.37
CA GLY A 266 15.52 5.21 -0.92
C GLY A 266 15.81 6.49 -1.72
N THR A 267 17.00 6.55 -2.31
CA THR A 267 17.45 7.68 -3.12
C THR A 267 16.49 8.00 -4.27
N GLY A 268 16.09 9.27 -4.37
CA GLY A 268 15.18 9.80 -5.38
C GLY A 268 13.69 9.60 -5.07
N ALA A 269 13.37 8.76 -4.08
CA ALA A 269 12.00 8.37 -3.77
C ALA A 269 11.33 9.39 -2.85
N THR A 270 10.01 9.44 -2.91
CA THR A 270 9.21 10.30 -2.04
C THR A 270 8.14 9.52 -1.29
N ALA A 271 7.87 9.94 -0.06
CA ALA A 271 6.74 9.53 0.75
C ALA A 271 5.94 10.74 1.22
N SER A 272 4.62 10.65 1.23
CA SER A 272 3.75 11.70 1.76
C SER A 272 2.63 11.15 2.62
N GLY A 273 2.41 11.74 3.80
CA GLY A 273 1.30 11.37 4.67
C GLY A 273 1.44 10.00 5.33
N THR A 274 2.65 9.45 5.42
CA THR A 274 2.88 8.16 6.10
C THR A 274 2.44 8.25 7.56
N ILE A 275 1.66 7.28 8.00
CA ILE A 275 1.30 7.07 9.41
C ILE A 275 2.12 5.91 9.95
N VAL A 276 2.96 6.18 10.95
CA VAL A 276 3.82 5.18 11.59
C VAL A 276 3.26 4.84 12.97
N ASN A 277 2.54 3.73 13.05
CA ASN A 277 1.91 3.27 14.29
C ASN A 277 2.95 2.60 15.22
N ALA A 278 2.54 2.36 16.47
CA ALA A 278 3.33 1.65 17.46
C ALA A 278 3.97 0.36 16.92
N GLY A 279 5.30 0.28 17.03
CA GLY A 279 6.10 -0.85 16.55
C GLY A 279 6.36 -0.87 15.03
N GLY A 280 5.90 0.12 14.28
CA GLY A 280 6.23 0.33 12.87
C GLY A 280 7.49 1.17 12.69
N LEU A 281 8.16 1.00 11.55
CA LEU A 281 9.37 1.74 11.18
C LEU A 281 9.19 2.48 9.83
N GLN A 282 9.52 3.76 9.80
CA GLN A 282 9.85 4.45 8.55
C GLN A 282 11.35 4.79 8.53
N TYR A 283 12.05 4.37 7.47
CA TYR A 283 13.46 4.70 7.25
C TYR A 283 13.59 5.54 5.98
N ILE A 284 14.06 6.78 6.10
CA ILE A 284 14.27 7.70 4.99
C ILE A 284 15.76 7.78 4.74
N ASP A 285 16.23 7.10 3.69
CA ASP A 285 17.65 7.02 3.37
C ASP A 285 18.17 8.30 2.72
N VAL A 286 19.49 8.40 2.59
CA VAL A 286 20.15 9.51 1.90
C VAL A 286 19.60 9.69 0.49
N GLY A 287 19.11 10.91 0.21
CA GLY A 287 18.47 11.27 -1.06
C GLY A 287 17.01 10.84 -1.20
N GLY A 288 16.43 10.15 -0.21
CA GLY A 288 14.99 9.97 -0.06
C GLY A 288 14.35 11.16 0.66
N SER A 289 13.06 11.37 0.43
CA SER A 289 12.29 12.47 1.03
C SER A 289 10.95 12.02 1.59
N ALA A 290 10.59 12.49 2.78
CA ALA A 290 9.26 12.31 3.35
C ALA A 290 8.61 13.63 3.76
N THR A 291 7.31 13.75 3.53
CA THR A 291 6.52 14.91 3.96
C THR A 291 5.30 14.49 4.76
N ALA A 292 4.96 15.28 5.78
CA ALA A 292 3.75 15.06 6.59
C ALA A 292 3.66 13.66 7.23
N THR A 293 4.81 13.08 7.64
CA THR A 293 4.82 11.84 8.42
C THR A 293 4.14 12.06 9.77
N GLN A 294 3.22 11.17 10.16
CA GLN A 294 2.57 11.13 11.46
C GLN A 294 3.14 9.96 12.28
N VAL A 295 3.81 10.25 13.40
CA VAL A 295 4.40 9.25 14.30
C VAL A 295 3.49 9.05 15.50
N ASN A 296 2.88 7.86 15.57
CA ASN A 296 1.88 7.47 16.56
C ASN A 296 2.37 6.26 17.36
N GLY A 297 3.54 6.42 17.99
CA GLY A 297 4.19 5.39 18.81
C GLY A 297 5.21 4.56 18.06
N GLY A 298 5.36 4.77 16.76
CA GLY A 298 6.36 4.13 15.92
C GLY A 298 7.73 4.80 16.02
N TYR A 299 8.62 4.39 15.12
CA TYR A 299 9.96 4.94 15.00
C TYR A 299 10.22 5.43 13.57
N VAL A 300 10.78 6.63 13.45
CA VAL A 300 11.19 7.20 12.16
C VAL A 300 12.66 7.55 12.23
N PHE A 301 13.43 7.12 11.23
CA PHE A 301 14.83 7.49 11.08
C PHE A 301 15.05 8.26 9.77
N VAL A 302 15.62 9.45 9.87
CA VAL A 302 15.82 10.40 8.78
C VAL A 302 17.32 10.55 8.51
N ALA A 303 17.85 9.80 7.54
CA ALA A 303 19.18 10.06 6.94
C ALA A 303 19.08 10.98 5.71
N GLY A 304 17.93 10.99 5.04
CA GLY A 304 17.62 11.89 3.93
C GLY A 304 17.00 13.21 4.39
N THR A 305 15.85 13.56 3.79
CA THR A 305 15.11 14.78 4.13
C THR A 305 13.70 14.48 4.63
N ALA A 306 13.27 15.16 5.69
CA ALA A 306 11.90 15.13 6.17
C ALA A 306 11.33 16.55 6.34
N SER A 307 10.02 16.73 6.14
CA SER A 307 9.36 18.01 6.41
C SER A 307 7.94 17.83 6.94
N GLY A 308 7.56 18.65 7.92
CA GLY A 308 6.18 18.69 8.43
C GLY A 308 5.79 17.43 9.21
N ALA A 309 6.75 16.73 9.81
CA ALA A 309 6.46 15.55 10.62
C ALA A 309 5.69 15.95 11.89
N VAL A 310 4.70 15.15 12.27
CA VAL A 310 3.90 15.29 13.50
C VAL A 310 4.20 14.11 14.39
N VAL A 311 4.79 14.34 15.56
CA VAL A 311 5.24 13.29 16.48
C VAL A 311 4.37 13.32 17.73
N THR A 312 3.27 12.56 17.73
CA THR A 312 2.34 12.49 18.86
C THR A 312 2.85 11.58 19.97
N SER A 313 3.56 10.53 19.59
CA SER A 313 4.24 9.58 20.47
C SER A 313 5.26 8.78 19.68
N GLY A 314 6.17 8.08 20.37
CA GLY A 314 7.28 7.39 19.71
C GLY A 314 8.46 8.32 19.49
N GLU A 315 9.28 8.00 18.50
CA GLU A 315 10.60 8.62 18.32
C GLU A 315 10.86 8.98 16.85
N PHE A 316 11.43 10.17 16.67
CA PHE A 316 11.76 10.78 15.37
C PHE A 316 13.23 11.19 15.37
N ASP A 317 14.04 10.38 14.70
CA ASP A 317 15.49 10.45 14.70
C ASP A 317 16.01 11.12 13.43
N VAL A 318 16.91 12.10 13.56
CA VAL A 318 17.42 12.90 12.45
C VAL A 318 18.93 12.86 12.43
N ALA A 319 19.47 12.16 11.42
CA ALA A 319 20.89 12.19 11.04
C ALA A 319 21.14 13.01 9.76
N GLY A 320 20.08 13.25 8.97
CA GLY A 320 20.08 14.09 7.77
C GLY A 320 19.50 15.48 8.06
N SER A 321 18.44 15.84 7.35
CA SER A 321 17.77 17.14 7.52
C SER A 321 16.27 16.97 7.73
N ALA A 322 15.74 17.61 8.77
CA ALA A 322 14.31 17.69 9.02
C ALA A 322 13.90 19.16 9.15
N SER A 323 12.66 19.47 8.76
CA SER A 323 12.10 20.80 8.99
C SER A 323 10.64 20.79 9.40
N ASN A 324 10.21 21.88 10.03
CA ASN A 324 8.83 22.10 10.45
C ASN A 324 8.27 20.90 11.25
N THR A 325 9.08 20.33 12.14
CA THR A 325 8.66 19.17 12.94
C THR A 325 7.81 19.63 14.11
N HIS A 326 6.67 18.97 14.31
CA HIS A 326 5.72 19.27 15.35
C HIS A 326 5.75 18.15 16.40
N LEU A 327 6.35 18.43 17.56
CA LEU A 327 6.45 17.50 18.68
C LEU A 327 5.24 17.67 19.59
N ALA A 328 4.34 16.69 19.56
CA ALA A 328 3.05 16.69 20.26
C ALA A 328 2.93 15.58 21.31
N GLY A 329 3.99 15.38 22.09
CA GLY A 329 4.11 14.33 23.12
C GLY A 329 5.16 13.25 22.80
N GLY A 330 5.70 13.26 21.58
CA GLY A 330 6.80 12.37 21.18
C GLY A 330 8.20 12.90 21.51
N THR A 331 9.20 12.11 21.11
CA THR A 331 10.63 12.46 21.23
C THR A 331 11.22 12.73 19.85
N GLY A 332 11.92 13.84 19.71
CA GLY A 332 12.86 14.08 18.61
C GLY A 332 14.30 13.84 19.06
N TYR A 333 15.12 13.24 18.21
CA TYR A 333 16.55 13.05 18.46
C TYR A 333 17.37 13.52 17.26
N ILE A 334 18.25 14.49 17.46
CA ILE A 334 19.11 15.04 16.42
C ILE A 334 20.54 14.55 16.66
N TYR A 335 21.00 13.64 15.81
CA TYR A 335 22.35 13.11 15.84
C TYR A 335 23.38 14.16 15.39
N ALA A 336 24.65 13.92 15.72
CA ALA A 336 25.76 14.75 15.25
C ALA A 336 25.79 14.78 13.71
N GLY A 337 25.78 15.99 13.14
CA GLY A 337 25.69 16.22 11.70
C GLY A 337 24.26 16.32 11.15
N GLY A 338 23.25 15.94 11.95
CA GLY A 338 21.84 16.16 11.64
C GLY A 338 21.43 17.61 11.85
N VAL A 339 20.40 18.05 11.12
CA VAL A 339 19.84 19.40 11.23
C VAL A 339 18.31 19.36 11.33
N GLN A 340 17.77 19.94 12.39
CA GLN A 340 16.37 20.30 12.57
C GLN A 340 16.20 21.80 12.32
N ASN A 341 15.54 22.16 11.22
CA ASN A 341 15.19 23.54 10.93
C ASN A 341 13.71 23.80 11.21
N ASP A 342 13.43 24.66 12.18
CA ASP A 342 12.08 24.92 12.68
C ASP A 342 11.49 23.70 13.41
N VAL A 343 11.11 23.90 14.67
CA VAL A 343 10.45 22.90 15.51
C VAL A 343 9.33 23.57 16.29
N ASP A 344 8.20 22.90 16.37
CA ASP A 344 7.01 23.35 17.08
C ASP A 344 6.72 22.36 18.22
N PHE A 345 6.63 22.86 19.45
CA PHE A 345 6.27 22.07 20.62
C PHE A 345 4.77 22.27 20.86
N ALA A 346 3.97 21.23 20.69
CA ALA A 346 2.53 21.36 20.70
C ALA A 346 1.88 20.18 21.41
N GLY A 347 1.90 20.22 22.73
CA GLY A 347 1.40 19.15 23.57
C GLY A 347 2.15 19.13 24.89
N THR A 348 1.64 18.41 25.86
CA THR A 348 2.28 18.37 27.18
C THR A 348 3.47 17.41 27.16
N ALA A 349 4.67 17.92 27.42
CA ALA A 349 5.90 17.17 27.72
C ALA A 349 6.60 16.49 26.53
N SER A 350 6.81 17.25 25.46
CA SER A 350 7.66 16.86 24.33
C SER A 350 9.14 16.96 24.67
N LYS A 351 9.97 16.11 24.04
CA LYS A 351 11.43 16.14 24.23
C LYS A 351 12.17 16.24 22.92
N LEU A 352 13.19 17.08 22.88
CA LEU A 352 14.13 17.18 21.78
C LEU A 352 15.55 16.98 22.30
N TYR A 353 16.24 15.96 21.84
CA TYR A 353 17.63 15.68 22.17
C TYR A 353 18.55 16.16 21.04
N LEU A 354 19.69 16.76 21.37
CA LEU A 354 20.70 17.20 20.42
C LEU A 354 22.09 16.73 20.82
N GLU A 355 22.76 16.00 19.93
CA GLU A 355 24.18 15.65 20.11
C GLU A 355 25.13 16.81 19.80
N ASP A 356 24.74 17.69 18.87
CA ASP A 356 25.45 18.91 18.48
C ASP A 356 24.51 20.12 18.55
N ALA A 357 24.94 21.18 19.24
CA ALA A 357 24.19 22.41 19.43
C ALA A 357 23.86 23.14 18.12
N SER A 358 24.68 22.97 17.08
CA SER A 358 24.44 23.54 15.76
C SER A 358 23.35 22.82 14.96
N GLY A 359 22.89 21.65 15.43
CA GLY A 359 21.85 20.85 14.79
C GLY A 359 20.45 21.45 14.89
N LEU A 360 20.21 22.44 15.76
CA LEU A 360 18.93 23.15 15.82
C LEU A 360 19.05 24.53 15.18
N THR A 361 18.26 24.76 14.13
CA THR A 361 18.20 26.04 13.40
C THR A 361 16.76 26.53 13.24
N GLY A 362 16.60 27.76 12.76
CA GLY A 362 15.28 28.35 12.56
C GLY A 362 14.61 28.72 13.88
N THR A 363 13.31 28.50 13.96
CA THR A 363 12.46 28.90 15.09
C THR A 363 12.05 27.71 15.95
N VAL A 364 12.17 27.86 17.27
CA VAL A 364 11.53 27.02 18.27
C VAL A 364 10.19 27.66 18.62
N ALA A 365 9.09 27.04 18.23
CA ALA A 365 7.75 27.54 18.46
C ALA A 365 7.06 26.84 19.64
N ASN A 366 6.19 27.58 20.32
CA ASN A 366 5.21 27.10 21.30
C ASN A 366 5.80 26.27 22.46
N PHE A 367 7.01 26.60 22.91
CA PHE A 367 7.65 25.90 24.03
C PHE A 367 6.86 26.11 25.34
N GLU A 368 6.42 25.03 25.98
CA GLU A 368 5.56 25.01 27.16
C GLU A 368 6.21 24.30 28.38
N VAL A 369 5.61 24.48 29.56
CA VAL A 369 6.04 23.79 30.78
C VAL A 369 5.86 22.29 30.61
N GLY A 370 6.95 21.56 30.84
CA GLY A 370 7.04 20.11 30.65
C GLY A 370 7.88 19.74 29.42
N ASP A 371 8.00 20.65 28.45
CA ASP A 371 8.87 20.44 27.30
C ASP A 371 10.35 20.56 27.68
N ILE A 372 11.18 19.80 26.97
CA ILE A 372 12.61 19.76 27.21
C ILE A 372 13.36 19.80 25.88
N ILE A 373 14.34 20.70 25.80
CA ILE A 373 15.43 20.61 24.81
C ILE A 373 16.70 20.22 25.57
N ASP A 374 17.25 19.04 25.31
CA ASP A 374 18.43 18.51 25.98
C ASP A 374 19.62 18.44 25.02
N PHE A 375 20.60 19.31 25.26
CA PHE A 375 21.88 19.34 24.58
C PHE A 375 22.86 18.37 25.27
N ARG A 376 22.92 17.14 24.77
CA ARG A 376 23.57 15.99 25.41
C ARG A 376 25.05 16.20 25.73
N ASN A 377 25.75 16.96 24.89
CA ASN A 377 27.20 17.14 24.97
C ASN A 377 27.62 18.61 25.12
N LEU A 378 26.68 19.50 25.46
CA LEU A 378 26.95 20.93 25.58
C LEU A 378 26.98 21.35 27.06
N VAL A 379 28.12 21.84 27.53
CA VAL A 379 28.23 22.46 28.86
C VAL A 379 28.05 23.98 28.72
N VAL A 380 26.93 24.49 29.23
CA VAL A 380 26.62 25.93 29.23
C VAL A 380 27.18 26.59 30.49
N SER A 381 27.97 27.65 30.32
CA SER A 381 28.56 28.42 31.43
C SER A 381 27.69 29.59 31.88
N SER A 382 26.95 30.20 30.95
CA SER A 382 25.94 31.22 31.22
C SER A 382 24.93 31.31 30.08
N TYR A 383 23.77 31.90 30.32
CA TYR A 383 22.76 32.12 29.29
C TYR A 383 22.11 33.50 29.44
N ALA A 384 21.51 33.99 28.35
CA ALA A 384 20.65 35.16 28.34
C ALA A 384 19.40 34.87 27.49
N PHE A 385 18.24 35.27 27.98
CA PHE A 385 16.98 35.16 27.25
C PHE A 385 16.23 36.50 27.30
N ASP A 386 15.93 37.06 26.13
CA ASP A 386 15.25 38.36 26.00
C ASP A 386 13.73 38.25 25.74
N GLY A 387 13.19 37.03 25.78
CA GLY A 387 11.80 36.72 25.44
C GLY A 387 11.63 36.16 24.02
N ALA A 388 12.64 36.33 23.15
CA ALA A 388 12.65 35.77 21.79
C ALA A 388 13.96 35.04 21.48
N ASN A 389 15.11 35.55 21.89
CA ASN A 389 16.41 34.95 21.61
C ASN A 389 17.01 34.37 22.87
N LEU A 390 17.31 33.07 22.84
CA LEU A 390 18.09 32.40 23.86
C LEU A 390 19.54 32.27 23.39
N THR A 391 20.45 32.97 24.06
CA THR A 391 21.89 32.84 23.83
C THR A 391 22.51 31.99 24.92
N LEU A 392 23.16 30.89 24.53
CA LEU A 392 23.92 29.99 25.40
C LEU A 392 25.40 30.25 25.21
N ASN A 393 26.11 30.61 26.29
CA ASN A 393 27.56 30.79 26.26
C ASN A 393 28.25 29.54 26.79
N THR A 394 29.32 29.14 26.12
CA THR A 394 30.12 27.95 26.46
C THR A 394 31.60 28.32 26.46
N SER A 395 32.48 27.37 26.81
CA SER A 395 33.93 27.57 26.63
C SER A 395 34.36 27.65 25.16
N GLY A 396 33.56 27.13 24.23
CA GLY A 396 33.85 27.06 22.81
C GLY A 396 33.23 28.18 21.96
N GLY A 397 32.46 29.08 22.57
CA GLY A 397 31.71 30.14 21.87
C GLY A 397 30.26 30.24 22.35
N SER A 398 29.42 30.93 21.58
CA SER A 398 28.01 31.15 21.90
C SER A 398 27.10 30.62 20.80
N PHE A 399 25.96 30.05 21.21
CA PHE A 399 24.88 29.60 20.32
C PHE A 399 23.63 30.42 20.59
N SER A 400 22.87 30.78 19.55
CA SER A 400 21.63 31.55 19.69
C SER A 400 20.48 30.84 19.00
N TYR A 401 19.35 30.74 19.70
CA TYR A 401 18.14 30.09 19.24
C TYR A 401 16.97 31.08 19.30
N LEU A 402 16.21 31.16 18.21
CA LEU A 402 15.01 31.98 18.14
C LEU A 402 13.82 31.19 18.67
N PHE A 403 13.10 31.78 19.60
CA PHE A 403 11.86 31.28 20.18
C PHE A 403 10.69 32.16 19.76
N SER A 404 9.53 31.53 19.58
CA SER A 404 8.26 32.20 19.32
C SER A 404 7.15 31.49 20.10
N GLY A 405 6.21 32.23 20.67
CA GLY A 405 5.08 31.62 21.38
C GLY A 405 5.44 30.90 22.68
N VAL A 406 6.54 31.26 23.35
CA VAL A 406 6.90 30.72 24.67
C VAL A 406 5.76 30.98 25.67
N GLN A 407 5.43 29.98 26.48
CA GLN A 407 4.34 30.07 27.45
C GLN A 407 4.45 31.33 28.33
N ALA A 408 3.32 32.00 28.56
CA ALA A 408 3.28 33.18 29.42
C ALA A 408 3.45 32.81 30.91
N ASN A 409 3.97 33.75 31.70
CA ASN A 409 4.20 33.60 33.15
C ASN A 409 5.19 32.48 33.53
N THR A 410 6.14 32.18 32.66
CA THR A 410 7.22 31.23 32.90
C THR A 410 8.59 31.88 32.73
N GLU A 411 9.62 31.22 33.25
CA GLU A 411 11.02 31.55 33.01
C GLU A 411 11.74 30.37 32.34
N ILE A 412 12.73 30.69 31.50
CA ILE A 412 13.66 29.69 30.96
C ILE A 412 14.61 29.25 32.06
N ASN A 413 14.64 27.94 32.29
CA ASN A 413 15.60 27.25 33.12
C ASN A 413 16.62 26.52 32.24
N VAL A 414 17.90 26.83 32.44
CA VAL A 414 19.04 26.16 31.79
C VAL A 414 19.87 25.50 32.87
N ALA A 415 19.89 24.17 32.90
CA ALA A 415 20.54 23.41 33.97
C ALA A 415 21.33 22.23 33.40
N SER A 416 22.37 21.79 34.13
CA SER A 416 23.06 20.56 33.77
C SER A 416 22.09 19.37 33.79
N ASP A 417 22.20 18.50 32.80
CA ASP A 417 21.40 17.28 32.68
C ASP A 417 21.91 16.11 33.56
N GLY A 418 23.02 16.32 34.29
CA GLY A 418 23.68 15.31 35.11
C GLY A 418 24.43 14.23 34.32
N GLN A 419 24.48 14.31 32.99
CA GLN A 419 25.11 13.34 32.09
C GLN A 419 26.23 13.95 31.24
N GLY A 420 26.58 15.21 31.49
CA GLY A 420 27.66 15.93 30.81
C GLY A 420 27.17 17.01 29.83
N GLY A 421 25.86 17.19 29.73
CA GLY A 421 25.18 18.18 28.89
C GLY A 421 24.35 19.19 29.68
N THR A 422 23.43 19.83 28.96
CA THR A 422 22.56 20.89 29.47
C THR A 422 21.13 20.71 28.95
N ALA A 423 20.16 20.74 29.85
CA ALA A 423 18.74 20.74 29.53
C ALA A 423 18.13 22.14 29.66
N ILE A 424 17.25 22.48 28.74
CA ILE A 424 16.45 23.70 28.69
C ILE A 424 14.99 23.32 28.91
N SER A 425 14.35 24.04 29.83
CA SER A 425 12.96 23.81 30.23
C SER A 425 12.32 25.11 30.69
N LEU A 426 11.00 25.11 30.91
CA LEU A 426 10.28 26.22 31.53
C LEU A 426 9.89 25.89 32.97
N ALA A 427 10.01 26.90 33.84
CA ALA A 427 9.46 26.89 35.20
C ALA A 427 8.41 27.99 35.35
N LEU A 428 7.37 27.75 36.17
CA LEU A 428 6.37 28.77 36.49
C LEU A 428 7.00 29.87 37.35
N LEU A 429 6.75 31.13 37.00
CA LEU A 429 7.13 32.25 37.85
C LEU A 429 6.31 32.19 39.15
N THR A 430 6.99 32.07 40.29
CA THR A 430 6.31 32.18 41.59
C THR A 430 5.83 33.63 41.75
N GLN A 431 4.53 33.87 41.63
CA GLN A 431 3.96 35.17 41.98
C GLN A 431 4.12 35.36 43.49
N PHE A 432 5.05 36.20 43.91
CA PHE A 432 4.98 36.76 45.25
C PHE A 432 3.72 37.63 45.29
N SER A 433 2.66 37.10 45.91
CA SER A 433 1.54 37.93 46.36
C SER A 433 2.14 39.04 47.22
N SER A 434 2.05 40.27 46.75
CA SER A 434 2.30 41.42 47.60
C SER A 434 1.25 41.40 48.70
N THR A 435 1.60 40.81 49.84
CA THR A 435 0.86 41.00 51.09
C THR A 435 0.76 42.51 51.29
N LEU A 436 -0.43 43.07 51.07
CA LEU A 436 -0.76 44.43 51.48
C LEU A 436 -0.54 44.48 53.00
N VAL A 437 0.57 45.07 53.42
CA VAL A 437 0.75 45.47 54.82
C VAL A 437 -0.29 46.56 55.06
N PRO A 438 -1.26 46.40 55.98
CA PRO A 438 -2.15 47.50 56.33
C PRO A 438 -1.30 48.57 57.00
N GLU A 439 -1.26 49.76 56.42
CA GLU A 439 -0.61 50.91 57.06
C GLU A 439 -1.34 51.20 58.38
N SER A 440 -0.61 51.07 59.49
CA SER A 440 -1.09 51.45 60.79
C SER A 440 -1.10 52.97 60.93
N GLY A 441 -2.29 53.55 60.82
CA GLY A 441 -2.61 54.86 61.39
C GLY A 441 -2.69 56.00 60.39
N GLN A 442 -3.90 56.49 60.13
CA GLN A 442 -4.36 57.75 60.70
C GLN A 442 -5.88 57.88 60.63
N ASP A 443 -6.40 58.65 61.59
CA ASP A 443 -7.78 58.74 62.03
C ASP A 443 -8.80 59.25 61.01
N GLY A 444 -9.97 58.62 61.07
CA GLY A 444 -11.21 59.37 61.28
C GLY A 444 -12.18 59.40 60.10
N ILE A 445 -13.20 58.53 60.12
CA ILE A 445 -14.60 58.90 59.87
C ILE A 445 -15.52 58.08 60.79
N THR A 446 -16.51 58.79 61.32
CA THR A 446 -17.48 58.57 62.40
C THR A 446 -18.47 57.41 62.24
N SER A 447 -18.97 56.93 63.39
CA SER A 447 -20.06 55.96 63.56
C SER A 447 -21.45 56.51 63.20
N GLN A 448 -22.23 55.76 62.42
CA GLN A 448 -23.70 55.68 62.39
C GLN A 448 -24.05 54.53 61.43
N GLY A 449 -24.92 53.56 61.70
CA GLY A 449 -25.76 53.25 62.84
C GLY A 449 -26.10 51.76 62.80
N SER A 450 -26.56 51.30 63.96
CA SER A 450 -27.16 50.00 64.25
C SER A 450 -28.27 49.59 63.28
N ASP A 451 -28.31 48.32 62.88
CA ASP A 451 -29.42 47.51 63.33
C ASP A 451 -29.03 46.04 63.48
N ASP A 452 -29.56 45.49 64.56
CA ASP A 452 -29.30 44.19 65.15
C ASP A 452 -30.08 43.07 64.45
N GLN A 453 -29.72 41.83 64.81
CA GLN A 453 -30.47 40.56 64.65
C GLN A 453 -30.42 39.97 63.22
N ASN A 454 -30.20 38.67 62.98
CA ASN A 454 -30.53 37.53 63.82
C ASN A 454 -29.76 36.27 63.34
N THR A 455 -29.19 35.59 64.33
CA THR A 455 -28.87 34.16 64.50
C THR A 455 -29.10 33.10 63.41
N GLN A 456 -28.09 32.23 63.29
CA GLN A 456 -28.11 30.73 63.27
C GLN A 456 -28.76 30.01 62.07
N LEU A 457 -27.97 29.21 61.32
CA LEU A 457 -27.74 27.75 61.48
C LEU A 457 -29.06 26.96 61.50
N VAL A 458 -29.32 26.01 60.59
CA VAL A 458 -28.92 24.60 60.74
C VAL A 458 -29.44 23.75 59.55
N HIS A 459 -28.55 22.86 59.06
CA HIS A 459 -28.73 21.48 58.50
C HIS A 459 -29.57 21.15 57.25
N ALA A 460 -28.84 20.60 56.27
CA ALA A 460 -28.78 19.19 55.85
C ALA A 460 -29.97 18.45 55.18
N GLN A 461 -29.54 17.70 54.15
CA GLN A 461 -30.06 16.48 53.52
C GLN A 461 -31.22 16.56 52.50
N SER A 462 -30.87 16.25 51.25
CA SER A 462 -31.19 14.95 50.62
C SER A 462 -30.22 14.66 49.49
#